data_AF-A0AAJ0LBT3-F1
#
_entry.id   AF-A0AAJ0LBT3-F1
#
_cell.length_a   1.000
_cell.length_b   1.000
_cell.length_c   1.000
_cell.angle_alpha   90.00
_cell.angle_beta   90.00
_cell.angle_gamma   90.00
#
_symmetry.space_group_name_H-M   'P 1'
#
loop_
_entity.id
_entity.type
_entity.pdbx_description
1 polymer ?
#
loop_
_entity_poly.entity_id
_entity_poly.type
_entity_poly.pdbx_seq_one_letter_code
_entity_poly.pdbx_strand_id
1 'polypeptide(L)'
;MLSAIAGGYALIRGRGGTVVGVAIAIALMPPLVVVGFGIATWNWVVFSGALLLFLTNAITIALTAALVARCYGFGSHLSPHHTGWQLVLFAVAIGVLSIPLGAGLRRIAFEAVAQRQVRDALGEDFPPGARLSQVEIDHGANPVRVRAVMLTPRIEPGADRKLAADLRQRLSRPVDVHVDQVRISPETGAVEAAQIARAGNGDALRVARERDRAIADVALIAGIPVSSVQLDSAARTIRATAAPLTGLGIAGYRDLERRADAVVADWHVSLNPPNDVVLRDVGIKSGVIDDQALGDAAWVSARFARAVDVLGGTLRQRTAIAQGIVARGGRAAAGRAGGRLRLIWSVDTDSSPAETGERGA
;
A
#
# COMPACT_ATOMS: atom_id res chain seq x y z
N MET A 1 -0.02 17.46 18.84
CA MET A 1 -0.57 18.42 19.82
C MET A 1 -1.96 18.05 20.32
N LEU A 2 -2.92 17.72 19.45
CA LEU A 2 -4.28 17.31 19.86
C LEU A 2 -4.30 16.08 20.81
N SER A 3 -3.44 15.08 20.58
CA SER A 3 -3.35 13.89 21.46
C SER A 3 -2.83 14.19 22.86
N ALA A 4 -1.98 15.21 23.03
CA ALA A 4 -1.48 15.61 24.35
C ALA A 4 -2.57 16.30 25.18
N ILE A 5 -3.42 17.10 24.52
CA ILE A 5 -4.58 17.76 25.14
C ILE A 5 -5.66 16.72 25.51
N ALA A 6 -5.94 15.75 24.62
CA ALA A 6 -6.87 14.66 24.90
C ALA A 6 -6.39 13.74 26.03
N GLY A 7 -5.08 13.43 26.08
CA GLY A 7 -4.45 12.68 27.17
C GLY A 7 -4.52 13.42 28.51
N GLY A 8 -4.29 14.74 28.50
CA GLY A 8 -4.48 15.61 29.68
C GLY A 8 -5.94 15.64 30.17
N TYR A 9 -6.90 15.72 29.25
CA TYR A 9 -8.34 15.72 29.57
C TYR A 9 -8.83 14.37 30.13
N ALA A 10 -8.27 13.25 29.66
CA ALA A 10 -8.60 11.91 30.15
C ALA A 10 -8.08 11.62 31.57
N LEU A 11 -6.94 12.21 31.95
CA LEU A 11 -6.38 12.11 33.31
C LEU A 11 -7.30 12.72 34.37
N ILE A 12 -8.01 13.78 34.01
CA ILE A 12 -8.84 14.59 34.92
C ILE A 12 -10.13 13.86 35.35
N ARG A 13 -10.64 12.91 34.54
CA ARG A 13 -11.92 12.21 34.80
C ARG A 13 -11.80 10.88 35.56
N GLY A 14 -10.63 10.55 36.12
CA GLY A 14 -10.49 9.44 37.07
C GLY A 14 -10.67 8.02 36.50
N ARG A 15 -10.67 7.84 35.18
CA ARG A 15 -10.76 6.53 34.48
C ARG A 15 -9.69 6.36 33.39
N GLY A 16 -8.55 7.06 33.50
CA GLY A 16 -7.61 7.25 32.39
C GLY A 16 -6.22 6.59 32.52
N GLY A 17 -5.84 6.03 33.68
CA GLY A 17 -4.45 5.62 33.93
C GLY A 17 -3.87 4.64 32.88
N THR A 18 -4.63 3.60 32.53
CA THR A 18 -4.21 2.60 31.53
C THR A 18 -4.20 3.17 30.11
N VAL A 19 -5.19 4.00 29.76
CA VAL A 19 -5.28 4.61 28.41
C VAL A 19 -4.17 5.62 28.17
N VAL A 20 -3.80 6.39 29.20
CA VAL A 20 -2.70 7.34 29.17
C VAL A 20 -1.36 6.60 29.08
N GLY A 21 -1.18 5.52 29.86
CA GLY A 21 0.01 4.68 29.79
C GLY A 21 0.23 4.09 28.39
N VAL A 22 -0.84 3.57 27.76
CA VAL A 22 -0.79 3.06 26.39
C VAL A 22 -0.46 4.18 25.39
N ALA A 23 -1.06 5.37 25.52
CA ALA A 23 -0.77 6.49 24.63
C ALA A 23 0.69 6.97 24.73
N ILE A 24 1.26 7.01 25.93
CA ILE A 24 2.68 7.34 26.15
C ILE A 24 3.57 6.26 25.52
N ALA A 25 3.25 4.97 25.72
CA ALA A 25 3.99 3.86 25.14
C ALA A 25 3.99 3.91 23.60
N ILE A 26 2.84 4.17 22.97
CA ILE A 26 2.74 4.30 21.50
C ILE A 26 3.55 5.49 20.98
N ALA A 27 3.66 6.57 21.73
CA ALA A 27 4.43 7.75 21.33
C ALA A 27 5.96 7.56 21.48
N LEU A 28 6.40 6.72 22.43
CA LEU A 28 7.81 6.53 22.78
C LEU A 28 8.43 5.25 22.20
N MET A 29 7.65 4.18 22.01
CA MET A 29 8.17 2.89 21.55
C MET A 29 8.75 2.95 20.13
N PRO A 30 8.06 3.52 19.11
CA PRO A 30 8.62 3.56 17.75
C PRO A 30 9.98 4.28 17.64
N PRO A 31 10.18 5.50 18.16
CA PRO A 31 11.49 6.15 18.06
C PRO A 31 12.56 5.42 18.88
N LEU A 32 12.21 4.80 20.01
CA LEU A 32 13.15 4.01 20.81
C LEU A 32 13.64 2.76 20.06
N VAL A 33 12.76 2.10 19.30
CA VAL A 33 13.15 0.98 18.42
C VAL A 33 14.11 1.45 17.32
N VAL A 34 13.86 2.62 16.71
CA VAL A 34 14.75 3.18 15.67
C VAL A 34 16.10 3.61 16.26
N VAL A 35 16.14 4.07 17.52
CA VAL A 35 17.41 4.30 18.25
C VAL A 35 18.19 2.99 18.37
N GLY A 36 17.53 1.90 18.80
CA GLY A 36 18.15 0.57 18.89
C GLY A 36 18.67 0.07 17.54
N PHE A 37 17.91 0.28 16.47
CA PHE A 37 18.33 -0.03 15.10
C PHE A 37 19.56 0.80 14.67
N GLY A 38 19.59 2.10 14.98
CA GLY A 38 20.72 2.98 14.67
C GLY A 38 22.02 2.54 15.37
N ILE A 39 21.91 2.07 16.61
CA ILE A 39 23.05 1.48 17.35
C ILE A 39 23.49 0.16 16.69
N ALA A 40 22.54 -0.72 16.36
CA ALA A 40 22.83 -2.04 15.78
C ALA A 40 23.48 -1.95 14.38
N THR A 41 23.15 -0.92 13.61
CA THR A 41 23.68 -0.70 12.24
C THR A 41 24.87 0.25 12.18
N TRP A 42 25.34 0.77 13.32
CA TRP A 42 26.39 1.81 13.40
C TRP A 42 26.08 3.07 12.58
N ASN A 43 24.80 3.37 12.36
CA ASN A 43 24.36 4.50 11.56
C ASN A 43 24.09 5.71 12.47
N TRP A 44 25.13 6.53 12.64
CA TRP A 44 25.11 7.73 13.50
C TRP A 44 24.03 8.75 13.14
N VAL A 45 23.72 8.89 11.85
CA VAL A 45 22.69 9.83 11.37
C VAL A 45 21.31 9.38 11.86
N VAL A 46 20.97 8.11 11.62
CA VAL A 46 19.68 7.53 12.06
C VAL A 46 19.56 7.52 13.57
N PHE A 47 20.64 7.13 14.27
CA PHE A 47 20.70 7.15 15.74
C PHE A 47 20.41 8.54 16.31
N SER A 48 21.14 9.56 15.87
CA SER A 48 21.00 10.93 16.37
C SER A 48 19.61 11.52 16.11
N GLY A 49 19.04 11.26 14.93
CA GLY A 49 17.70 11.74 14.55
C GLY A 49 16.60 11.09 15.39
N ALA A 50 16.65 9.77 15.55
CA ALA A 50 15.68 9.02 16.35
C ALA A 50 15.80 9.35 17.84
N LEU A 51 17.03 9.53 18.35
CA LEU A 51 17.27 9.89 19.75
C LEU A 51 16.71 11.29 20.07
N LEU A 52 16.92 12.25 19.17
CA LEU A 52 16.37 13.60 19.32
C LEU A 52 14.84 13.59 19.34
N LEU A 53 14.21 12.80 18.46
CA LEU A 53 12.75 12.66 18.41
C LEU A 53 12.19 11.99 19.69
N PHE A 54 12.83 10.92 20.16
CA PHE A 54 12.50 10.29 21.43
C PHE A 54 12.58 11.28 22.60
N LEU A 55 13.70 11.99 22.72
CA LEU A 55 13.93 12.93 23.82
C LEU A 55 12.95 14.10 23.78
N THR A 56 12.66 14.64 22.59
CA THR A 56 11.68 15.72 22.40
C THR A 56 10.28 15.27 22.80
N ASN A 57 9.86 14.06 22.42
CA ASN A 57 8.56 13.51 22.80
C ASN A 57 8.47 13.25 24.31
N ALA A 58 9.49 12.65 24.92
CA ALA A 58 9.54 12.34 26.34
C ALA A 58 9.52 13.62 27.19
N ILE A 59 10.33 14.61 26.82
CA ILE A 59 10.34 15.92 27.48
C ILE A 59 8.96 16.57 27.34
N THR A 60 8.39 16.67 26.13
CA THR A 60 7.06 17.28 25.92
C THR A 60 5.98 16.67 26.81
N ILE A 61 5.96 15.34 26.95
CA ILE A 61 5.01 14.63 27.83
C ILE A 61 5.26 15.02 29.30
N ALA A 62 6.51 15.00 29.77
CA ALA A 62 6.87 15.40 31.11
C ALA A 62 6.53 16.88 31.40
N LEU A 63 6.78 17.78 30.44
CA LEU A 63 6.45 19.19 30.54
C LEU A 63 4.93 19.40 30.63
N THR A 64 4.17 18.70 29.78
CA THR A 64 2.70 18.76 29.77
C THR A 64 2.13 18.24 31.09
N ALA A 65 2.65 17.13 31.61
CA ALA A 65 2.25 16.58 32.91
C ALA A 65 2.57 17.56 34.06
N ALA A 66 3.76 18.16 34.06
CA ALA A 66 4.16 19.16 35.05
C ALA A 66 3.26 20.42 34.99
N LEU A 67 2.93 20.89 33.79
CA LEU A 67 2.05 22.04 33.59
C LEU A 67 0.62 21.74 34.06
N VAL A 68 0.06 20.57 33.71
CA VAL A 68 -1.27 20.14 34.17
C VAL A 68 -1.31 20.01 35.69
N ALA A 69 -0.28 19.41 36.30
CA ALA A 69 -0.18 19.32 37.76
C ALA A 69 -0.12 20.71 38.43
N ARG A 70 0.60 21.67 37.82
CA ARG A 70 0.65 23.06 38.28
C ARG A 70 -0.72 23.75 38.17
N CYS A 71 -1.42 23.60 37.05
CA CYS A 71 -2.75 24.17 36.85
C CYS A 71 -3.79 23.60 37.82
N TYR A 72 -3.67 22.33 38.22
CA TYR A 72 -4.54 21.67 39.19
C TYR A 72 -4.22 22.00 40.66
N GLY A 73 -3.26 22.89 40.93
CA GLY A 73 -3.02 23.39 42.28
C GLY A 73 -2.11 22.54 43.16
N PHE A 74 -1.41 21.53 42.61
CA PHE A 74 -0.39 20.74 43.33
C PHE A 74 0.91 21.51 43.64
N GLY A 75 0.83 22.83 43.87
CA GLY A 75 2.00 23.69 44.10
C GLY A 75 1.75 24.91 44.98
N SER A 76 0.67 24.96 45.76
CA SER A 76 0.40 26.07 46.69
C SER A 76 0.90 25.84 48.13
N HIS A 77 1.58 24.72 48.42
CA HIS A 77 2.04 24.40 49.78
C HIS A 77 3.52 24.02 49.93
N LEU A 78 4.36 24.18 48.89
CA LEU A 78 5.81 23.94 49.00
C LEU A 78 6.59 25.15 48.48
N SER A 79 7.16 25.88 49.45
CA SER A 79 8.25 26.87 49.41
C SER A 79 8.45 27.72 48.11
N PRO A 80 8.29 29.06 48.19
CA PRO A 80 8.40 29.98 47.04
C PRO A 80 9.76 29.97 46.30
N HIS A 81 10.83 29.44 46.90
CA HIS A 81 12.19 29.53 46.35
C HIS A 81 12.54 28.43 45.32
N HIS A 82 11.86 27.27 45.35
CA HIS A 82 12.17 26.16 44.43
C HIS A 82 11.42 26.21 43.08
N THR A 83 10.33 26.99 43.01
CA THR A 83 9.50 27.12 41.79
C THR A 83 10.24 27.88 40.68
N GLY A 84 11.02 28.91 41.05
CA GLY A 84 11.78 29.72 40.08
C GLY A 84 12.90 28.93 39.42
N TRP A 85 13.66 28.14 40.20
CA TRP A 85 14.74 27.33 39.67
C TRP A 85 14.25 26.22 38.75
N GLN A 86 13.12 25.57 39.09
CA GLN A 86 12.52 24.56 38.23
C GLN A 86 12.02 25.17 36.91
N LEU A 87 11.45 26.38 36.93
CA LEU A 87 11.04 27.11 35.71
C LEU A 87 12.25 27.50 34.84
N VAL A 88 13.35 27.93 35.45
CA VAL A 88 14.61 28.22 34.74
C VAL A 88 15.17 26.94 34.13
N LEU A 89 15.21 25.83 34.87
CA LEU A 89 15.65 24.54 34.35
C LEU A 89 14.78 24.07 33.16
N PHE A 90 13.48 24.35 33.21
CA PHE A 90 12.51 24.07 32.15
C PHE A 90 12.74 24.91 30.90
N ALA A 91 12.93 26.23 31.07
CA ALA A 91 13.20 27.16 29.98
C ALA A 91 14.56 26.85 29.32
N VAL A 92 15.56 26.49 30.12
CA VAL A 92 16.87 26.04 29.65
C VAL A 92 16.73 24.72 28.89
N ALA A 93 15.98 23.73 29.41
CA ALA A 93 15.77 22.46 28.71
C ALA A 93 15.08 22.65 27.35
N ILE A 94 14.03 23.49 27.29
CA ILE A 94 13.36 23.85 26.02
C ILE A 94 14.32 24.58 25.09
N GLY A 95 15.10 25.54 25.61
CA GLY A 95 16.08 26.30 24.84
C GLY A 95 17.14 25.39 24.22
N VAL A 96 17.71 24.49 25.02
CA VAL A 96 18.71 23.50 24.58
C VAL A 96 18.14 22.55 23.54
N LEU A 97 16.89 22.07 23.71
CA LEU A 97 16.24 21.22 22.70
C LEU A 97 15.84 21.99 21.42
N SER A 98 15.58 23.29 21.54
CA SER A 98 15.20 24.12 20.40
C SER A 98 16.39 24.42 19.48
N ILE A 99 17.63 24.38 19.99
CA ILE A 99 18.84 24.60 19.19
C ILE A 99 18.99 23.57 18.04
N PRO A 100 19.01 22.24 18.28
CA PRO A 100 19.16 21.25 17.21
C PRO A 100 17.95 21.23 16.28
N LEU A 101 16.74 21.45 16.81
CA LEU A 101 15.51 21.51 16.01
C LEU A 101 15.52 22.73 15.08
N GLY A 102 15.91 23.90 15.60
CA GLY A 102 16.07 25.13 14.84
C GLY A 102 17.20 25.05 13.82
N ALA A 103 18.31 24.39 14.16
CA ALA A 103 19.40 24.14 13.23
C ALA A 103 18.98 23.19 12.10
N GLY A 104 18.23 22.12 12.41
CA GLY A 104 17.67 21.21 11.42
C GLY A 104 16.70 21.91 10.47
N LEU A 105 15.78 22.72 11.01
CA LEU A 105 14.84 23.50 10.21
C LEU A 105 15.56 24.51 9.30
N ARG A 106 16.57 25.21 9.83
CA ARG A 106 17.41 26.13 9.04
C ARG A 106 18.17 25.41 7.94
N ARG A 107 18.68 24.21 8.19
CA ARG A 107 19.38 23.39 7.18
C ARG A 107 18.43 23.02 6.03
N ILE A 108 17.23 22.52 6.36
CA ILE A 108 16.20 22.13 5.38
C ILE A 108 15.70 23.35 4.59
N ALA A 109 15.44 24.46 5.26
CA ALA A 109 14.99 25.70 4.62
C ALA A 109 16.06 26.25 3.66
N PHE A 110 17.33 26.22 4.06
CA PHE A 110 18.44 26.67 3.22
C PHE A 110 18.63 25.76 2.00
N GLU A 111 18.54 24.43 2.17
CA GLU A 111 18.62 23.45 1.08
C GLU A 111 17.50 23.68 0.04
N ALA A 112 16.27 23.90 0.51
CA ALA A 112 15.13 24.17 -0.36
C ALA A 112 15.24 25.50 -1.12
N VAL A 113 15.79 26.55 -0.49
CA VAL A 113 15.99 27.87 -1.13
C VAL A 113 17.17 27.82 -2.11
N ALA A 114 18.28 27.18 -1.74
CA ALA A 114 19.45 27.02 -2.60
C ALA A 114 19.09 26.27 -3.89
N GLN A 115 18.30 25.20 -3.80
CA GLN A 115 17.87 24.44 -4.97
C GLN A 115 16.98 25.26 -5.92
N ARG A 116 16.11 26.14 -5.39
CA ARG A 116 15.29 27.05 -6.20
C ARG A 116 16.16 28.12 -6.87
N GLN A 117 17.01 28.79 -6.12
CA GLN A 117 17.89 29.84 -6.64
C GLN A 117 18.85 29.33 -7.71
N VAL A 118 19.41 28.12 -7.55
CA VAL A 118 20.25 27.50 -8.59
C VAL A 118 19.45 27.22 -9.86
N ARG A 119 18.19 26.77 -9.73
CA ARG A 119 17.32 26.51 -10.87
C ARG A 119 16.91 27.78 -11.61
N ASP A 120 16.67 28.86 -10.87
CA ASP A 120 16.32 30.17 -11.44
C ASP A 120 17.52 30.79 -12.16
N ALA A 121 18.71 30.79 -11.56
CA ALA A 121 19.94 31.29 -12.17
C ALA A 121 20.31 30.52 -13.46
N LEU A 122 20.13 29.19 -13.45
CA LEU A 122 20.34 28.33 -14.63
C LEU A 122 19.31 28.57 -15.75
N GLY A 123 18.15 29.15 -15.43
CA GLY A 123 17.12 29.50 -16.41
C GLY A 123 17.31 30.88 -17.04
N GLU A 124 17.90 31.83 -16.30
CA GLU A 124 18.15 33.20 -16.77
C GLU A 124 19.44 33.32 -17.61
N ASP A 125 20.51 32.61 -17.25
CA ASP A 125 21.84 32.78 -17.86
C ASP A 125 22.04 31.98 -19.16
N PHE A 126 21.13 31.07 -19.53
CA PHE A 126 21.29 30.19 -20.69
C PHE A 126 20.26 30.47 -21.81
N PRO A 127 20.64 30.29 -23.10
CA PRO A 127 19.79 30.64 -24.24
C PRO A 127 18.48 29.82 -24.30
N PRO A 128 17.41 30.38 -24.91
CA PRO A 128 16.12 29.69 -25.05
C PRO A 128 16.29 28.39 -25.84
N GLY A 129 16.14 27.25 -25.15
CA GLY A 129 16.41 25.91 -25.69
C GLY A 129 17.40 25.09 -24.86
N ALA A 130 18.13 25.71 -23.92
CA ALA A 130 18.91 24.99 -22.93
C ALA A 130 17.98 24.28 -21.94
N ARG A 131 18.19 22.97 -21.73
CA ARG A 131 17.43 22.18 -20.76
C ARG A 131 18.34 21.69 -19.65
N LEU A 132 17.90 21.93 -18.43
CA LEU A 132 18.59 21.43 -17.25
C LEU A 132 18.27 19.95 -17.06
N SER A 133 19.26 19.07 -17.22
CA SER A 133 19.08 17.62 -17.08
C SER A 133 19.12 17.20 -15.62
N GLN A 134 20.17 17.61 -14.90
CA GLN A 134 20.39 17.23 -13.50
C GLN A 134 21.19 18.31 -12.78
N VAL A 135 20.85 18.56 -11.51
CA VAL A 135 21.60 19.42 -10.59
C VAL A 135 21.85 18.62 -9.33
N GLU A 136 23.12 18.43 -9.01
CA GLU A 136 23.59 17.80 -7.78
C GLU A 136 24.31 18.86 -6.96
N ILE A 137 23.83 19.08 -5.73
CA ILE A 137 24.39 20.08 -4.81
C ILE A 137 24.97 19.34 -3.61
N ASP A 138 26.28 19.34 -3.50
CA ASP A 138 26.98 18.82 -2.33
C ASP A 138 27.11 19.93 -1.28
N HIS A 139 26.15 19.92 -0.35
CA HIS A 139 26.10 20.83 0.80
C HIS A 139 27.11 20.48 1.91
N GLY A 140 27.77 19.31 1.84
CA GLY A 140 28.76 18.86 2.81
C GLY A 140 30.19 19.34 2.49
N ALA A 141 30.46 19.70 1.24
CA ALA A 141 31.73 20.27 0.80
C ALA A 141 31.88 21.75 1.23
N ASN A 142 33.11 22.17 1.58
CA ASN A 142 33.45 23.56 1.86
C ASN A 142 34.60 23.99 0.94
N PRO A 143 34.36 24.79 -0.13
CA PRO A 143 33.10 25.44 -0.52
C PRO A 143 32.02 24.47 -1.05
N VAL A 144 30.75 24.90 -1.03
CA VAL A 144 29.60 24.11 -1.53
C VAL A 144 29.83 23.83 -3.02
N ARG A 145 29.73 22.56 -3.43
CA ARG A 145 29.95 22.16 -4.82
C ARG A 145 28.63 21.96 -5.54
N VAL A 146 28.45 22.64 -6.66
CA VAL A 146 27.28 22.52 -7.52
C VAL A 146 27.72 21.89 -8.84
N ARG A 147 27.21 20.70 -9.15
CA ARG A 147 27.37 20.05 -10.45
C ARG A 147 26.06 20.11 -11.20
N ALA A 148 26.08 20.70 -12.38
CA ALA A 148 24.90 20.79 -13.24
C ALA A 148 25.23 20.23 -14.62
N VAL A 149 24.35 19.40 -15.17
CA VAL A 149 24.45 18.94 -16.55
C VAL A 149 23.44 19.72 -17.38
N MET A 150 23.95 20.51 -18.32
CA MET A 150 23.13 21.37 -19.16
C MET A 150 23.16 20.93 -20.60
N LEU A 151 21.98 20.65 -21.14
CA LEU A 151 21.78 20.29 -22.53
C LEU A 151 21.59 21.58 -23.32
N THR A 152 22.61 22.02 -24.06
CA THR A 152 22.59 23.32 -24.75
C THR A 152 22.76 23.16 -26.26
N PRO A 153 22.06 23.95 -27.10
CA PRO A 153 22.29 23.96 -28.55
C PRO A 153 23.64 24.58 -28.94
N ARG A 154 24.22 25.45 -28.08
CA ARG A 154 25.53 26.06 -28.30
C ARG A 154 26.33 26.08 -26.99
N ILE A 155 27.58 25.63 -27.04
CA ILE A 155 28.47 25.64 -25.88
C ILE A 155 28.90 27.08 -25.61
N GLU A 156 28.65 27.56 -24.39
CA GLU A 156 29.06 28.90 -23.96
C GLU A 156 30.36 28.81 -23.14
N PRO A 157 31.50 29.28 -23.68
CA PRO A 157 32.77 29.27 -22.96
C PRO A 157 32.71 30.27 -21.80
N GLY A 158 32.83 29.78 -20.57
CA GLY A 158 32.83 30.60 -19.35
C GLY A 158 31.51 30.64 -18.58
N ALA A 159 30.52 29.82 -18.93
CA ALA A 159 29.27 29.67 -18.19
C ALA A 159 29.51 29.36 -16.71
N ASP A 160 30.48 28.49 -16.40
CA ASP A 160 30.87 28.15 -15.02
C ASP A 160 31.26 29.37 -14.19
N ARG A 161 32.00 30.33 -14.78
CA ARG A 161 32.47 31.53 -14.08
C ARG A 161 31.34 32.55 -13.87
N LYS A 162 30.48 32.72 -14.87
CA LYS A 162 29.29 33.60 -14.77
C LYS A 162 28.33 33.08 -13.70
N LEU A 163 28.00 31.79 -13.78
CA LEU A 163 27.10 31.14 -12.84
C LEU A 163 27.69 31.08 -11.43
N ALA A 164 29.00 30.84 -11.29
CA ALA A 164 29.66 30.92 -9.99
C ALA A 164 29.63 32.34 -9.40
N ALA A 165 29.69 33.39 -10.22
CA ALA A 165 29.61 34.77 -9.75
C ALA A 165 28.18 35.14 -9.29
N ASP A 166 27.15 34.79 -10.08
CA ASP A 166 25.74 35.04 -9.73
C ASP A 166 25.32 34.23 -8.49
N LEU A 167 25.67 32.95 -8.43
CA LEU A 167 25.38 32.11 -7.26
C LEU A 167 26.12 32.57 -6.00
N ARG A 168 27.34 33.11 -6.12
CA ARG A 168 28.03 33.72 -4.96
C ARG A 168 27.29 34.95 -4.44
N GLN A 169 26.72 35.76 -5.33
CA GLN A 169 25.96 36.94 -4.96
C GLN A 169 24.59 36.60 -4.35
N ARG A 170 23.93 35.55 -4.85
CA ARG A 170 22.60 35.11 -4.36
C ARG A 170 22.65 34.23 -3.10
N LEU A 171 23.67 33.36 -2.96
CA LEU A 171 23.82 32.44 -1.81
C LEU A 171 24.71 32.97 -0.68
N SER A 172 25.37 34.13 -0.87
CA SER A 172 26.24 34.78 0.12
C SER A 172 27.33 33.86 0.72
N ARG A 173 27.77 32.85 -0.04
CA ARG A 173 28.78 31.86 0.34
C ARG A 173 29.68 31.54 -0.86
N PRO A 174 30.92 31.10 -0.65
CA PRO A 174 31.76 30.60 -1.74
C PRO A 174 31.16 29.29 -2.27
N VAL A 175 30.82 29.30 -3.56
CA VAL A 175 30.33 28.13 -4.29
C VAL A 175 31.35 27.78 -5.37
N ASP A 176 31.63 26.49 -5.51
CA ASP A 176 32.39 25.90 -6.61
C ASP A 176 31.40 25.27 -7.58
N VAL A 177 31.32 25.79 -8.80
CA VAL A 177 30.27 25.44 -9.77
C VAL A 177 30.93 24.85 -10.99
N HIS A 178 30.45 23.69 -11.40
CA HIS A 178 30.87 23.03 -12.62
C HIS A 178 29.66 22.68 -13.47
N VAL A 179 29.61 23.20 -14.69
CA VAL A 179 28.50 22.95 -15.62
C VAL A 179 29.00 22.11 -16.79
N ASP A 180 28.59 20.85 -16.81
CA ASP A 180 28.84 19.95 -17.93
C ASP A 180 27.85 20.27 -19.06
N GLN A 181 28.33 20.97 -20.08
CA GLN A 181 27.53 21.35 -21.24
C GLN A 181 27.55 20.26 -22.31
N VAL A 182 26.42 19.59 -22.51
CA VAL A 182 26.24 18.58 -23.55
C VAL A 182 25.53 19.21 -24.74
N ARG A 183 26.19 19.23 -25.90
CA ARG A 183 25.64 19.83 -27.12
C ARG A 183 24.63 18.90 -27.77
N ILE A 184 23.35 19.26 -27.75
CA ILE A 184 22.33 18.53 -28.51
C ILE A 184 22.17 19.18 -29.90
N SER A 185 22.43 18.41 -30.96
CA SER A 185 22.01 18.77 -32.31
C SER A 185 20.52 18.40 -32.49
N PRO A 186 19.70 19.25 -33.13
CA PRO A 186 18.25 19.03 -33.23
C PRO A 186 17.85 17.69 -33.85
N GLU A 187 18.74 17.03 -34.58
CA GLU A 187 18.48 15.74 -35.25
C GLU A 187 18.71 14.52 -34.34
N THR A 188 19.60 14.60 -33.35
CA THR A 188 19.93 13.48 -32.44
C THR A 188 19.02 13.44 -31.22
N GLY A 189 18.53 14.61 -30.79
CA GLY A 189 17.62 14.73 -29.65
C GLY A 189 16.27 14.05 -29.86
N ALA A 190 15.79 13.92 -31.11
CA ALA A 190 14.56 13.20 -31.41
C ALA A 190 14.74 11.67 -31.27
N VAL A 191 15.92 11.15 -31.62
CA VAL A 191 16.24 9.72 -31.51
C VAL A 191 16.47 9.34 -30.05
N GLU A 192 17.17 10.19 -29.29
CA GLU A 192 17.50 9.95 -27.88
C GLU A 192 16.30 10.22 -26.95
N ALA A 193 15.48 11.25 -27.21
CA ALA A 193 14.19 11.41 -26.53
C ALA A 193 13.21 10.30 -26.88
N ALA A 194 13.23 9.78 -28.12
CA ALA A 194 12.49 8.57 -28.46
C ALA A 194 13.09 7.32 -27.79
N GLN A 195 14.40 7.25 -27.55
CA GLN A 195 15.04 6.16 -26.82
C GLN A 195 14.77 6.21 -25.31
N ILE A 196 14.75 7.39 -24.70
CA ILE A 196 14.39 7.61 -23.29
C ILE A 196 12.88 7.37 -23.11
N ALA A 197 12.04 7.82 -24.05
CA ALA A 197 10.63 7.44 -24.10
C ALA A 197 10.44 5.94 -24.33
N ARG A 198 11.29 5.28 -25.14
CA ARG A 198 11.32 3.80 -25.31
C ARG A 198 11.89 3.06 -24.10
N ALA A 199 12.72 3.69 -23.27
CA ALA A 199 13.30 3.11 -22.06
C ALA A 199 12.30 3.20 -20.88
N GLY A 200 11.63 4.35 -20.71
CA GLY A 200 10.48 4.48 -19.81
C GLY A 200 9.27 3.66 -20.26
N ASN A 201 9.01 3.62 -21.57
CA ASN A 201 8.09 2.64 -22.15
C ASN A 201 8.65 1.22 -22.08
N GLY A 202 9.94 1.00 -21.85
CA GLY A 202 10.55 -0.33 -21.82
C GLY A 202 10.04 -1.13 -20.63
N ASP A 203 10.03 -0.51 -19.45
CA ASP A 203 9.43 -1.10 -18.25
C ASP A 203 7.91 -1.16 -18.35
N ALA A 204 7.25 -0.12 -18.88
CA ALA A 204 5.80 -0.16 -19.10
C ALA A 204 5.39 -1.24 -20.12
N LEU A 205 6.16 -1.42 -21.19
CA LEU A 205 5.99 -2.48 -22.20
C LEU A 205 6.35 -3.85 -21.63
N ARG A 206 7.33 -3.94 -20.73
CA ARG A 206 7.68 -5.20 -20.05
C ARG A 206 6.54 -5.63 -19.13
N VAL A 207 6.02 -4.74 -18.30
CA VAL A 207 4.86 -4.98 -17.43
C VAL A 207 3.60 -5.28 -18.27
N ALA A 208 3.39 -4.57 -19.38
CA ALA A 208 2.30 -4.86 -20.30
C ALA A 208 2.45 -6.25 -20.95
N ARG A 209 3.66 -6.64 -21.40
CA ARG A 209 3.92 -7.98 -21.96
C ARG A 209 3.79 -9.10 -20.92
N GLU A 210 4.20 -8.85 -19.68
CA GLU A 210 4.01 -9.79 -18.57
C GLU A 210 2.52 -9.99 -18.28
N ARG A 211 1.75 -8.91 -18.26
CA ARG A 211 0.28 -8.94 -18.15
C ARG A 211 -0.36 -9.69 -19.32
N ASP A 212 0.04 -9.38 -20.55
CA ASP A 212 -0.54 -9.98 -21.76
C ASP A 212 -0.22 -11.48 -21.85
N ARG A 213 0.97 -11.90 -21.41
CA ARG A 213 1.33 -13.32 -21.27
C ARG A 213 0.46 -14.02 -20.23
N ALA A 214 0.30 -13.44 -19.05
CA ALA A 214 -0.56 -14.02 -18.01
C ALA A 214 -2.01 -14.20 -18.50
N ILE A 215 -2.55 -13.23 -19.25
CA ILE A 215 -3.87 -13.33 -19.87
C ILE A 215 -3.91 -14.44 -20.93
N ALA A 216 -2.90 -14.51 -21.80
CA ALA A 216 -2.81 -15.55 -22.83
C ALA A 216 -2.71 -16.96 -22.26
N ASP A 217 -1.92 -17.14 -21.19
CA ASP A 217 -1.75 -18.42 -20.52
C ASP A 217 -3.05 -18.87 -19.84
N VAL A 218 -3.74 -17.97 -19.13
CA VAL A 218 -5.06 -18.28 -18.53
C VAL A 218 -6.10 -18.57 -19.60
N ALA A 219 -6.12 -17.80 -20.69
CA ALA A 219 -7.03 -18.02 -21.81
C ALA A 219 -6.81 -19.39 -22.48
N LEU A 220 -5.55 -19.78 -22.69
CA LEU A 220 -5.17 -21.08 -23.24
C LEU A 220 -5.58 -22.22 -22.30
N ILE A 221 -5.34 -22.08 -21.00
CA ILE A 221 -5.68 -23.11 -20.00
C ILE A 221 -7.20 -23.27 -19.88
N ALA A 222 -7.97 -22.18 -19.85
CA ALA A 222 -9.44 -22.21 -19.76
C ALA A 222 -10.16 -22.43 -21.10
N GLY A 223 -9.42 -22.53 -22.21
CA GLY A 223 -9.97 -22.77 -23.55
C GLY A 223 -10.86 -21.63 -24.06
N ILE A 224 -10.58 -20.39 -23.64
CA ILE A 224 -11.42 -19.21 -23.88
C ILE A 224 -10.66 -18.15 -24.67
N PRO A 225 -11.33 -17.25 -25.42
CA PRO A 225 -10.64 -16.14 -26.06
C PRO A 225 -10.06 -15.18 -25.01
N VAL A 226 -8.90 -14.58 -25.30
CA VAL A 226 -8.25 -13.58 -24.41
C VAL A 226 -9.18 -12.42 -24.05
N SER A 227 -10.15 -12.10 -24.90
CA SER A 227 -11.13 -11.03 -24.72
C SER A 227 -12.14 -11.29 -23.59
N SER A 228 -12.34 -12.55 -23.18
CA SER A 228 -13.26 -12.89 -22.08
C SER A 228 -12.60 -12.94 -20.71
N VAL A 229 -11.29 -12.70 -20.63
CA VAL A 229 -10.53 -12.68 -19.37
C VAL A 229 -10.61 -11.28 -18.76
N GLN A 230 -11.17 -11.18 -17.56
CA GLN A 230 -11.23 -9.94 -16.78
C GLN A 230 -10.03 -9.87 -15.84
N LEU A 231 -9.20 -8.84 -15.98
CA LEU A 231 -8.06 -8.59 -15.11
C LEU A 231 -8.36 -7.42 -14.16
N ASP A 232 -8.24 -7.69 -12.87
CA ASP A 232 -8.16 -6.64 -11.86
C ASP A 232 -6.69 -6.42 -11.48
N SER A 233 -6.08 -5.38 -12.06
CA SER A 233 -4.68 -5.04 -11.82
C SER A 233 -4.42 -4.46 -10.43
N ALA A 234 -5.44 -3.92 -9.75
CA ALA A 234 -5.30 -3.38 -8.41
C ALA A 234 -5.30 -4.51 -7.36
N ALA A 235 -6.17 -5.51 -7.54
CA ALA A 235 -6.27 -6.67 -6.65
C ALA A 235 -5.33 -7.84 -7.02
N ARG A 236 -4.63 -7.77 -8.16
CA ARG A 236 -3.82 -8.86 -8.75
C ARG A 236 -4.62 -10.15 -8.95
N THR A 237 -5.84 -10.01 -9.47
CA THR A 237 -6.77 -11.14 -9.67
C THR A 237 -7.17 -11.27 -11.13
N ILE A 238 -7.11 -12.48 -11.67
CA ILE A 238 -7.61 -12.83 -13.00
C ILE A 238 -8.93 -13.57 -12.85
N ARG A 239 -10.00 -13.05 -13.45
CA ARG A 239 -11.31 -13.70 -13.50
C ARG A 239 -11.64 -14.13 -14.91
N ALA A 240 -12.02 -15.40 -15.08
CA ALA A 240 -12.38 -15.95 -16.38
C ALA A 240 -13.50 -16.99 -16.24
N THR A 241 -14.39 -17.04 -17.22
CA THR A 241 -15.40 -18.10 -17.34
C THR A 241 -14.85 -19.16 -18.28
N ALA A 242 -14.65 -20.38 -17.79
CA ALA A 242 -14.07 -21.47 -18.57
C ALA A 242 -15.03 -21.94 -19.69
N ALA A 243 -14.48 -22.36 -20.83
CA ALA A 243 -15.27 -22.91 -21.93
C ALA A 243 -15.85 -24.29 -21.57
N PRO A 244 -17.01 -24.67 -22.11
CA PRO A 244 -17.59 -25.99 -21.92
C PRO A 244 -16.70 -27.05 -22.60
N LEU A 245 -15.89 -27.75 -21.80
CA LEU A 245 -15.04 -28.85 -22.22
C LEU A 245 -15.82 -30.17 -22.11
N THR A 246 -15.99 -30.87 -23.23
CA THR A 246 -16.76 -32.12 -23.29
C THR A 246 -16.17 -33.19 -22.38
N GLY A 247 -16.96 -33.68 -21.42
CA GLY A 247 -16.55 -34.72 -20.46
C GLY A 247 -15.80 -34.21 -19.23
N LEU A 248 -15.55 -32.90 -19.11
CA LEU A 248 -14.94 -32.31 -17.92
C LEU A 248 -16.02 -31.99 -16.87
N GLY A 249 -15.98 -32.70 -15.74
CA GLY A 249 -16.84 -32.39 -14.59
C GLY A 249 -16.27 -31.24 -13.74
N ILE A 250 -17.00 -30.89 -12.67
CA ILE A 250 -16.62 -29.84 -11.70
C ILE A 250 -15.18 -30.02 -11.18
N ALA A 251 -14.82 -31.25 -10.79
CA ALA A 251 -13.48 -31.59 -10.34
C ALA A 251 -12.40 -31.19 -11.36
N GLY A 252 -12.67 -31.38 -12.65
CA GLY A 252 -11.73 -31.04 -13.71
C GLY A 252 -11.58 -29.52 -13.88
N TYR A 253 -12.65 -28.74 -13.73
CA TYR A 253 -12.54 -27.26 -13.74
C TYR A 253 -11.78 -26.74 -12.52
N ARG A 254 -11.94 -27.38 -11.36
CA ARG A 254 -11.18 -27.04 -10.15
C ARG A 254 -9.69 -27.39 -10.28
N ASP A 255 -9.38 -28.51 -10.92
CA ASP A 255 -7.99 -28.89 -11.25
C ASP A 255 -7.37 -27.92 -12.26
N LEU A 256 -8.17 -27.48 -13.22
CA LEU A 256 -7.77 -26.51 -14.24
C LEU A 256 -7.50 -25.13 -13.61
N GLU A 257 -8.31 -24.69 -12.63
CA GLU A 257 -8.05 -23.49 -11.83
C GLU A 257 -6.73 -23.61 -11.06
N ARG A 258 -6.50 -24.73 -10.36
CA ARG A 258 -5.23 -24.96 -9.63
C ARG A 258 -4.01 -24.95 -10.55
N ARG A 259 -4.14 -25.48 -11.77
CA ARG A 259 -3.07 -25.44 -12.76
C ARG A 259 -2.84 -24.02 -13.28
N ALA A 260 -3.90 -23.25 -13.52
CA ALA A 260 -3.78 -21.85 -13.94
C ALA A 260 -3.09 -20.99 -12.86
N ASP A 261 -3.46 -21.18 -11.59
CA ASP A 261 -2.86 -20.49 -10.44
C ASP A 261 -1.37 -20.86 -10.25
N ALA A 262 -0.99 -22.11 -10.58
CA ALA A 262 0.40 -22.56 -10.51
C ALA A 262 1.28 -22.04 -11.67
N VAL A 263 0.70 -21.73 -12.84
CA VAL A 263 1.41 -21.25 -14.02
C VAL A 263 1.65 -19.75 -13.96
N VAL A 264 0.70 -18.99 -13.41
CA VAL A 264 0.80 -17.52 -13.32
C VAL A 264 1.31 -17.10 -11.94
N ALA A 265 2.62 -16.93 -11.82
CA ALA A 265 3.23 -16.39 -10.60
C ALA A 265 2.73 -14.95 -10.34
N ASP A 266 2.43 -14.64 -9.07
CA ASP A 266 1.96 -13.33 -8.57
C ASP A 266 0.52 -12.91 -8.88
N TRP A 267 -0.28 -13.72 -9.59
CA TRP A 267 -1.70 -13.44 -9.86
C TRP A 267 -2.60 -14.57 -9.37
N HIS A 268 -3.67 -14.21 -8.67
CA HIS A 268 -4.66 -15.21 -8.26
C HIS A 268 -5.68 -15.46 -9.36
N VAL A 269 -5.83 -16.71 -9.80
CA VAL A 269 -6.77 -17.07 -10.86
C VAL A 269 -8.09 -17.58 -10.26
N SER A 270 -9.18 -16.94 -10.64
CA SER A 270 -10.55 -17.35 -10.29
C SER A 270 -11.28 -17.77 -11.56
N LEU A 271 -11.49 -19.09 -11.72
CA LEU A 271 -12.24 -19.64 -12.84
C LEU A 271 -13.68 -19.94 -12.45
N ASN A 272 -14.62 -19.40 -13.22
CA ASN A 272 -16.01 -19.77 -13.14
C ASN A 272 -16.30 -20.90 -14.13
N PRO A 273 -16.82 -22.05 -13.68
CA PRO A 273 -17.29 -23.08 -14.61
C PRO A 273 -18.47 -22.56 -15.44
N PRO A 274 -18.79 -23.19 -16.58
CA PRO A 274 -19.96 -22.81 -17.36
C PRO A 274 -21.27 -23.16 -16.64
N ASN A 275 -22.34 -22.43 -16.98
CA ASN A 275 -23.64 -22.48 -16.26
C ASN A 275 -24.40 -23.81 -16.37
N ASP A 276 -23.97 -24.69 -17.29
CA ASP A 276 -24.62 -25.96 -17.65
C ASP A 276 -24.00 -27.18 -16.95
N VAL A 277 -23.02 -26.98 -16.05
CA VAL A 277 -22.34 -28.09 -15.38
C VAL A 277 -23.28 -28.78 -14.38
N VAL A 278 -23.48 -30.09 -14.60
CA VAL A 278 -24.30 -30.96 -13.75
C VAL A 278 -23.53 -31.33 -12.48
N LEU A 279 -24.15 -31.10 -11.32
CA LEU A 279 -23.63 -31.56 -10.02
C LEU A 279 -23.62 -33.10 -9.99
N ARG A 280 -22.53 -33.70 -9.50
CA ARG A 280 -22.49 -35.16 -9.29
C ARG A 280 -23.35 -35.55 -8.10
N ASP A 281 -24.02 -36.71 -8.22
CA ASP A 281 -24.69 -37.36 -7.11
C ASP A 281 -23.67 -37.74 -6.02
N VAL A 282 -23.99 -37.43 -4.76
CA VAL A 282 -23.14 -37.80 -3.61
C VAL A 282 -23.40 -39.25 -3.25
N GLY A 283 -22.44 -40.12 -3.56
CA GLY A 283 -22.46 -41.51 -3.12
C GLY A 283 -21.98 -41.65 -1.67
N ILE A 284 -22.67 -42.48 -0.88
CA ILE A 284 -22.13 -42.97 0.38
C ILE A 284 -21.52 -44.34 0.11
N LYS A 285 -20.20 -44.47 0.18
CA LYS A 285 -19.50 -45.76 0.09
C LYS A 285 -19.01 -46.15 1.48
N SER A 286 -19.49 -47.28 2.00
CA SER A 286 -19.08 -47.83 3.31
C SER A 286 -19.24 -46.87 4.51
N GLY A 287 -20.29 -46.04 4.52
CA GLY A 287 -20.59 -45.11 5.62
C GLY A 287 -19.80 -43.80 5.62
N VAL A 288 -18.86 -43.63 4.68
CA VAL A 288 -18.13 -42.38 4.48
C VAL A 288 -18.77 -41.60 3.33
N ILE A 289 -19.04 -40.33 3.58
CA ILE A 289 -19.53 -39.39 2.58
C ILE A 289 -18.35 -39.01 1.68
N ASP A 290 -18.54 -39.04 0.36
CA ASP A 290 -17.50 -38.66 -0.61
C ASP A 290 -17.07 -37.20 -0.42
N ASP A 291 -15.89 -37.01 0.17
CA ASP A 291 -15.35 -35.69 0.52
C ASP A 291 -15.02 -34.84 -0.72
N GLN A 292 -14.65 -35.48 -1.82
CA GLN A 292 -14.39 -34.79 -3.09
C GLN A 292 -15.69 -34.23 -3.66
N ALA A 293 -16.77 -35.01 -3.65
CA ALA A 293 -18.08 -34.56 -4.12
C ALA A 293 -18.64 -33.40 -3.28
N LEU A 294 -18.41 -33.40 -1.95
CA LEU A 294 -18.77 -32.28 -1.08
C LEU A 294 -17.94 -31.03 -1.36
N GLY A 295 -16.62 -31.21 -1.53
CA GLY A 295 -15.71 -30.12 -1.85
C GLY A 295 -16.03 -29.46 -3.19
N ASP A 296 -16.40 -30.24 -4.19
CA ASP A 296 -16.80 -29.78 -5.51
C ASP A 296 -18.12 -29.00 -5.46
N ALA A 297 -19.13 -29.51 -4.76
CA ALA A 297 -20.40 -28.82 -4.56
C ALA A 297 -20.23 -27.49 -3.80
N ALA A 298 -19.37 -27.46 -2.78
CA ALA A 298 -19.05 -26.25 -2.03
C ALA A 298 -18.35 -25.21 -2.92
N TRP A 299 -17.35 -25.63 -3.71
CA TRP A 299 -16.63 -24.74 -4.61
C TRP A 299 -17.57 -24.10 -5.66
N VAL A 300 -18.40 -24.88 -6.35
CA VAL A 300 -19.28 -24.35 -7.40
C VAL A 300 -20.42 -23.48 -6.83
N SER A 301 -20.98 -23.85 -5.66
CA SER A 301 -22.02 -23.04 -5.00
C SER A 301 -21.50 -21.68 -4.54
N ALA A 302 -20.25 -21.61 -4.04
CA ALA A 302 -19.59 -20.36 -3.70
C ALA A 302 -19.35 -19.48 -4.93
N ARG A 303 -18.96 -20.08 -6.07
CA ARG A 303 -18.68 -19.36 -7.33
C ARG A 303 -19.93 -18.75 -7.97
N PHE A 304 -21.02 -19.50 -8.07
CA PHE A 304 -22.28 -18.99 -8.62
C PHE A 304 -23.12 -18.21 -7.61
N ALA A 305 -22.70 -18.13 -6.34
CA ALA A 305 -23.50 -17.58 -5.26
C ALA A 305 -24.88 -18.27 -5.14
N ARG A 306 -25.05 -19.48 -5.67
CA ARG A 306 -26.32 -20.20 -5.78
C ARG A 306 -26.38 -21.34 -4.76
N ALA A 307 -27.50 -21.50 -4.09
CA ALA A 307 -27.69 -22.59 -3.13
C ALA A 307 -27.86 -23.94 -3.83
N VAL A 308 -27.36 -25.00 -3.19
CA VAL A 308 -27.53 -26.40 -3.63
C VAL A 308 -28.51 -27.10 -2.70
N ASP A 309 -29.56 -27.68 -3.27
CA ASP A 309 -30.53 -28.49 -2.52
C ASP A 309 -30.08 -29.96 -2.50
N VAL A 310 -29.95 -30.50 -1.29
CA VAL A 310 -29.64 -31.92 -1.06
C VAL A 310 -30.94 -32.71 -0.99
N LEU A 311 -31.23 -33.49 -2.03
CA LEU A 311 -32.42 -34.35 -2.12
C LEU A 311 -32.10 -35.80 -1.75
N GLY A 312 -33.09 -36.51 -1.20
CA GLY A 312 -32.99 -37.94 -0.94
C GLY A 312 -32.50 -38.30 0.47
N GLY A 313 -32.38 -39.60 0.73
CA GLY A 313 -31.90 -40.18 1.99
C GLY A 313 -32.71 -39.79 3.24
N THR A 314 -32.11 -40.06 4.39
CA THR A 314 -32.68 -39.69 5.70
C THR A 314 -32.43 -38.22 6.05
N LEU A 315 -33.22 -37.65 6.99
CA LEU A 315 -33.05 -36.27 7.44
C LEU A 315 -31.65 -36.00 7.96
N ARG A 316 -31.09 -36.94 8.73
CA ARG A 316 -29.73 -36.81 9.27
C ARG A 316 -28.68 -36.77 8.16
N GLN A 317 -28.82 -37.57 7.11
CA GLN A 317 -27.86 -37.61 5.99
C GLN A 317 -27.89 -36.31 5.18
N ARG A 318 -29.08 -35.81 4.80
CA ARG A 318 -29.18 -34.56 4.03
C ARG A 318 -28.70 -33.34 4.82
N THR A 319 -29.01 -33.26 6.11
CA THR A 319 -28.54 -32.16 6.97
C THR A 319 -27.03 -32.22 7.16
N ALA A 320 -26.44 -33.42 7.33
CA ALA A 320 -25.00 -33.57 7.44
C ALA A 320 -24.25 -33.16 6.16
N ILE A 321 -24.80 -33.49 4.98
CA ILE A 321 -24.22 -33.09 3.69
C ILE A 321 -24.35 -31.58 3.48
N ALA A 322 -25.53 -31.00 3.77
CA ALA A 322 -25.74 -29.55 3.65
C ALA A 322 -24.79 -28.78 4.59
N GLN A 323 -24.65 -29.21 5.85
CA GLN A 323 -23.69 -28.63 6.79
C GLN A 323 -22.24 -28.81 6.33
N GLY A 324 -21.89 -29.97 5.77
CA GLY A 324 -20.56 -30.24 5.22
C GLY A 324 -20.19 -29.35 4.02
N ILE A 325 -21.18 -28.93 3.22
CA ILE A 325 -21.00 -27.97 2.13
C ILE A 325 -20.86 -26.54 2.66
N VAL A 326 -21.70 -26.16 3.62
CA VAL A 326 -21.65 -24.83 4.26
C VAL A 326 -20.34 -24.62 5.03
N ALA A 327 -19.86 -25.64 5.75
CA ALA A 327 -18.58 -25.58 6.47
C ALA A 327 -17.37 -25.35 5.54
N ARG A 328 -17.49 -25.68 4.25
CA ARG A 328 -16.47 -25.48 3.22
C ARG A 328 -16.66 -24.18 2.43
N GLY A 329 -17.52 -23.28 2.90
CA GLY A 329 -17.76 -21.97 2.28
C GLY A 329 -18.80 -21.96 1.17
N GLY A 330 -19.48 -23.09 0.93
CA GLY A 330 -20.58 -23.18 -0.03
C GLY A 330 -21.94 -22.74 0.53
N ARG A 331 -22.97 -22.77 -0.32
CA ARG A 331 -24.37 -22.56 0.08
C ARG A 331 -25.17 -23.83 -0.19
N ALA A 332 -25.76 -24.42 0.85
CA ALA A 332 -26.59 -25.61 0.70
C ALA A 332 -27.77 -25.63 1.67
N ALA A 333 -28.87 -26.24 1.23
CA ALA A 333 -30.06 -26.48 2.03
C ALA A 333 -30.49 -27.95 1.95
N ALA A 334 -31.12 -28.43 3.02
CA ALA A 334 -31.69 -29.78 3.06
C ALA A 334 -33.06 -29.77 2.36
N GLY A 335 -33.14 -30.42 1.20
CA GLY A 335 -34.35 -30.47 0.40
C GLY A 335 -35.30 -31.62 0.78
N ARG A 336 -36.12 -32.06 -0.18
CA ARG A 336 -37.14 -33.10 0.03
C ARG A 336 -36.53 -34.49 0.25
N ALA A 337 -37.21 -35.28 1.08
CA ALA A 337 -36.89 -36.70 1.27
C ALA A 337 -37.15 -37.49 -0.02
N GLY A 338 -36.39 -38.56 -0.24
CA GLY A 338 -36.46 -39.37 -1.45
C GLY A 338 -35.43 -40.51 -1.40
N GLY A 339 -35.28 -41.24 -2.51
CA GLY A 339 -34.38 -42.40 -2.62
C GLY A 339 -32.88 -42.06 -2.54
N ARG A 340 -32.13 -42.30 -3.62
CA ARG A 340 -30.68 -42.01 -3.67
C ARG A 340 -30.42 -40.51 -3.43
N LEU A 341 -29.31 -40.21 -2.76
CA LEU A 341 -28.87 -38.83 -2.49
C LEU A 341 -28.45 -38.16 -3.80
N ARG A 342 -29.00 -36.98 -4.06
CA ARG A 342 -28.72 -36.17 -5.25
C ARG A 342 -28.53 -34.71 -4.87
N LEU A 343 -27.65 -34.04 -5.59
CA LEU A 343 -27.44 -32.60 -5.46
C LEU A 343 -28.07 -31.91 -6.67
N ILE A 344 -28.98 -30.97 -6.43
CA ILE A 344 -29.54 -30.14 -7.49
C ILE A 344 -29.33 -28.67 -7.16
N TRP A 345 -29.26 -27.86 -8.21
CA TRP A 345 -29.29 -26.40 -8.03
C TRP A 345 -30.62 -25.99 -7.44
N SER A 346 -30.60 -25.17 -6.38
CA SER A 346 -31.81 -24.57 -5.86
C SER A 346 -32.43 -23.70 -6.94
N VAL A 347 -33.69 -23.92 -7.24
CA VAL A 347 -34.46 -23.08 -8.17
C VAL A 347 -34.80 -21.83 -7.38
N ASP A 348 -34.34 -20.66 -7.83
CA ASP A 348 -34.85 -19.39 -7.33
C ASP A 348 -36.37 -19.39 -7.60
N THR A 349 -37.15 -19.67 -6.57
CA THR A 349 -38.56 -19.30 -6.54
C THR A 349 -38.65 -17.79 -6.37
N ASP A 350 -38.25 -17.05 -7.41
CA ASP A 350 -38.59 -15.63 -7.59
C ASP A 350 -39.11 -15.35 -9.01
N SER A 351 -39.75 -16.35 -9.60
CA SER A 351 -40.72 -16.14 -10.67
C SER A 351 -42.05 -16.72 -10.20
N SER A 352 -42.83 -15.91 -9.48
CA SER A 352 -44.25 -16.12 -9.32
C SER A 352 -44.89 -16.19 -10.71
N PRO A 353 -45.49 -17.32 -11.14
CA PRO A 353 -46.47 -17.28 -12.20
C PRO A 353 -47.75 -16.75 -11.55
N ALA A 354 -48.11 -15.51 -11.88
CA ALA A 354 -49.44 -14.99 -11.59
C ALA A 354 -50.48 -16.02 -12.05
N GLU A 355 -51.30 -16.46 -11.10
CA GLU A 355 -52.39 -17.41 -11.30
C GLU A 355 -53.26 -17.01 -12.50
N THR A 356 -53.46 -17.99 -13.37
CA THR A 356 -54.53 -18.03 -14.36
C THR A 356 -55.87 -17.96 -13.63
N GLY A 357 -56.52 -16.80 -13.66
CA GLY A 357 -57.93 -16.64 -13.34
C GLY A 357 -58.80 -16.91 -14.56
N GLU A 358 -58.92 -18.18 -14.96
CA GLU A 358 -60.01 -18.62 -15.83
C GLU A 358 -61.26 -18.85 -14.95
N ARG A 359 -62.24 -17.95 -15.06
CA ARG A 359 -63.64 -18.26 -14.76
C ARG A 359 -64.37 -18.28 -16.10
N GLY A 360 -64.64 -19.47 -16.62
CA GLY A 360 -65.64 -19.69 -17.65
C GLY A 360 -66.97 -20.04 -17.01
N ALA A 361 -68.01 -19.23 -17.28
CA ALA A 361 -69.43 -19.55 -17.35
C ALA A 361 -70.23 -18.24 -17.45
#